data_AF-A0A933VJG5-F1
#
_entry.id   AF-A0A933VJG5-F1
#
_cell.length_a   1.000
_cell.length_b   1.000
_cell.length_c   1.000
_cell.angle_alpha   90.00
_cell.angle_beta   90.00
_cell.angle_gamma   90.00
#
_symmetry.space_group_name_H-M   'P 1'
#
loop_
_entity.id
_entity.type
_entity.pdbx_description
1 polymer ?
#
loop_
_entity_poly.entity_id
_entity_poly.type
_entity_poly.pdbx_seq_one_letter_code
_entity_poly.pdbx_strand_id
1 'polypeptide(L)'
;MTVTVSPSTFTFVAFDAGEIGRVAENLVHALGMDDRPVHVEVDETTPLARIRVEVGDTITIHAESGALEDTRRPRNLSETNAATSLGRVLLRARDRLTGGFGEAPADADLSLAQVAAWETYCLGRIERLGIPVNQQRWRYNFRNRHGFNDRADEAFERLWASDGLSWAELDAISESARAAAA
;
A
#
# COMPACT_ATOMS: atom_id res chain seq x y z
N MET A 1 -3.12 21.55 0.99
CA MET A 1 -2.85 20.25 1.62
C MET A 1 -1.78 20.40 2.68
N THR A 2 -1.91 19.71 3.81
CA THR A 2 -0.89 19.70 4.88
C THR A 2 -0.50 18.27 5.17
N VAL A 3 0.79 17.96 5.04
CA VAL A 3 1.38 16.70 5.48
C VAL A 3 2.19 16.96 6.74
N THR A 4 1.99 16.13 7.75
CA THR A 4 2.78 16.18 9.00
C THR A 4 3.32 14.81 9.33
N VAL A 5 4.49 14.76 9.98
CA VAL A 5 5.14 13.52 10.40
C VAL A 5 5.41 13.57 11.90
N SER A 6 5.09 12.51 12.62
CA SER A 6 5.43 12.31 14.02
C SER A 6 6.22 11.00 14.22
N PRO A 7 7.25 10.99 15.08
CA PRO A 7 7.89 12.15 15.71
C PRO A 7 8.61 13.04 14.67
N SER A 8 8.85 14.31 15.02
CA SER A 8 9.64 15.21 14.17
C SER A 8 11.14 14.94 14.22
N THR A 9 11.59 14.19 15.23
CA THR A 9 12.97 13.76 15.43
C THR A 9 12.97 12.31 15.91
N PHE A 10 13.79 11.47 15.30
CA PHE A 10 13.93 10.06 15.62
C PHE A 10 15.11 9.79 16.57
N THR A 11 14.94 8.86 17.50
CA THR A 11 15.94 8.44 18.49
C THR A 11 16.54 7.07 18.16
N PHE A 12 15.71 6.13 17.71
CA PHE A 12 16.11 4.74 17.49
C PHE A 12 16.52 4.46 16.04
N VAL A 13 16.02 5.26 15.09
CA VAL A 13 16.33 5.17 13.66
C VAL A 13 16.97 6.45 13.14
N ALA A 14 17.80 6.33 12.11
CA ALA A 14 18.39 7.44 11.38
C ALA A 14 17.47 7.86 10.22
N PHE A 15 16.22 8.20 10.55
CA PHE A 15 15.23 8.68 9.58
C PHE A 15 15.18 10.21 9.63
N ASP A 16 14.79 10.80 8.49
CA ASP A 16 14.51 12.23 8.39
C ASP A 16 13.00 12.44 8.21
N ALA A 17 12.37 13.15 9.15
CA ALA A 17 10.93 13.39 9.12
C ALA A 17 10.52 14.29 7.93
N GLY A 18 11.40 15.21 7.50
CA GLY A 18 11.18 16.04 6.33
C GLY A 18 11.23 15.24 5.03
N GLU A 19 12.12 14.26 4.94
CA GLU A 19 12.19 13.33 3.81
C GLU A 19 10.93 12.47 3.72
N ILE A 20 10.46 11.90 4.82
CA ILE A 20 9.18 11.16 4.89
C ILE A 20 8.02 12.08 4.47
N GLY A 21 7.99 13.31 4.99
CA GLY A 21 6.99 14.32 4.66
C GLY A 21 6.96 14.61 3.16
N ARG A 22 8.12 14.87 2.54
CA ARG A 22 8.23 15.13 1.09
C ARG A 22 7.75 13.93 0.25
N VAL A 23 8.09 12.71 0.65
CA VAL A 23 7.63 11.49 -0.04
C VAL A 23 6.10 11.40 0.04
N ALA A 24 5.52 11.60 1.21
CA ALA A 24 4.07 11.61 1.40
C ALA A 24 3.40 12.74 0.59
N GLU A 25 3.91 13.97 0.61
CA GLU A 25 3.39 15.10 -0.17
C GLU A 25 3.34 14.78 -1.67
N ASN A 26 4.45 14.27 -2.22
CA ASN A 26 4.53 13.89 -3.63
C ASN A 26 3.50 12.82 -4.00
N LEU A 27 3.30 11.82 -3.13
CA LEU A 27 2.31 10.76 -3.34
C LEU A 27 0.89 11.30 -3.29
N VAL A 28 0.57 12.13 -2.28
CA VAL A 28 -0.79 12.65 -2.11
C VAL A 28 -1.17 13.52 -3.31
N HIS A 29 -0.24 14.34 -3.80
CA HIS A 29 -0.42 15.11 -5.02
C HIS A 29 -0.59 14.21 -6.26
N ALA A 30 0.30 13.24 -6.46
CA ALA A 30 0.24 12.31 -7.60
C ALA A 30 -1.04 11.47 -7.62
N LEU A 31 -1.63 11.21 -6.46
CA LEU A 31 -2.87 10.45 -6.30
C LEU A 31 -4.13 11.33 -6.33
N GLY A 32 -3.99 12.66 -6.41
CA GLY A 32 -5.12 13.61 -6.40
C GLY A 32 -5.87 13.63 -5.08
N MET A 33 -5.15 13.52 -3.97
CA MET A 33 -5.69 13.45 -2.60
C MET A 33 -5.42 14.75 -1.81
N ASP A 34 -5.26 15.88 -2.51
CA ASP A 34 -4.90 17.17 -1.93
C ASP A 34 -6.01 17.82 -1.07
N ASP A 35 -7.21 17.25 -1.06
CA ASP A 35 -8.41 17.78 -0.40
C ASP A 35 -8.43 17.57 1.11
N ARG A 36 -7.53 16.75 1.66
CA ARG A 36 -7.47 16.41 3.08
C ARG A 36 -6.06 16.51 3.65
N PRO A 37 -5.92 16.83 4.95
CA PRO A 37 -4.65 16.71 5.63
C PRO A 37 -4.24 15.23 5.78
N VAL A 38 -2.93 14.99 5.76
CA VAL A 38 -2.33 13.66 5.98
C VAL A 38 -1.37 13.75 7.16
N HIS A 39 -1.50 12.80 8.09
CA HIS A 39 -0.58 12.63 9.21
C HIS A 39 0.13 11.28 9.09
N VAL A 40 1.46 11.26 9.11
CA VAL A 40 2.27 10.04 9.15
C VAL A 40 2.84 9.89 10.55
N GLU A 41 2.34 8.92 11.29
CA GLU A 41 2.87 8.51 12.58
C GLU A 41 3.81 7.31 12.38
N VAL A 42 5.05 7.46 12.82
CA VAL A 42 6.10 6.44 12.73
C VAL A 42 6.45 5.94 14.13
N ASP A 43 6.15 4.67 14.38
CA ASP A 43 6.60 3.97 15.59
C ASP A 43 8.02 3.44 15.38
N GLU A 44 8.99 4.20 15.90
CA GLU A 44 10.41 3.82 15.89
C GLU A 44 10.81 2.78 16.94
N THR A 45 9.89 2.37 17.81
CA THR A 45 10.17 1.37 18.87
C THR A 45 10.05 -0.07 18.37
N THR A 46 9.51 -0.26 17.17
CA THR A 46 9.31 -1.58 16.55
C THR A 46 9.99 -1.66 15.19
N PRO A 47 10.85 -2.67 14.95
CA PRO A 47 11.51 -2.89 13.66
C PRO A 47 10.62 -3.68 12.67
N LEU A 48 9.36 -3.92 13.02
CA LEU A 48 8.41 -4.61 12.16
C LEU A 48 7.98 -3.69 11.00
N ALA A 49 7.33 -4.28 9.99
CA ALA A 49 7.02 -3.59 8.73
C ALA A 49 5.52 -3.38 8.50
N ARG A 50 4.72 -3.32 9.57
CA ARG A 50 3.29 -3.04 9.45
C ARG A 50 3.08 -1.59 9.08
N ILE A 51 2.12 -1.37 8.20
CA ILE A 51 1.61 -0.05 7.88
C ILE A 51 0.10 -0.16 7.69
N ARG A 52 -0.64 0.82 8.22
CA ARG A 52 -2.10 0.90 8.13
C ARG A 52 -2.53 2.35 7.97
N VAL A 53 -3.76 2.55 7.49
CA VAL A 53 -4.36 3.88 7.34
C VAL A 53 -5.70 3.92 8.03
N GLU A 54 -5.97 5.05 8.67
CA GLU A 54 -7.28 5.44 9.19
C GLU A 54 -7.78 6.65 8.42
N VAL A 55 -9.02 6.60 7.96
CA VAL A 55 -9.63 7.65 7.16
C VAL A 55 -10.66 8.39 8.01
N GLY A 56 -10.36 9.64 8.35
CA GLY A 56 -11.29 10.57 8.99
C GLY A 56 -11.23 11.94 8.32
N ASP A 57 -11.39 13.00 9.12
CA ASP A 57 -11.12 14.38 8.67
C ASP A 57 -9.65 14.58 8.27
N THR A 58 -8.76 13.83 8.95
CA THR A 58 -7.35 13.64 8.58
C THR A 58 -7.15 12.18 8.16
N ILE A 59 -6.34 11.96 7.13
CA ILE A 59 -5.86 10.62 6.78
C ILE A 59 -4.64 10.33 7.63
N THR A 60 -4.77 9.42 8.59
CA THR A 60 -3.67 9.05 9.49
C THR A 60 -3.05 7.74 9.02
N ILE A 61 -1.76 7.78 8.71
CA ILE A 61 -0.95 6.62 8.37
C ILE A 61 -0.14 6.24 9.60
N HIS A 62 -0.31 5.02 10.09
CA HIS A 62 0.54 4.47 11.14
C HIS A 62 1.52 3.51 10.50
N ALA A 63 2.81 3.78 10.64
CA ALA A 63 3.91 2.99 10.11
C ALA A 63 4.83 2.53 11.25
N GLU A 64 5.10 1.23 11.30
CA GLU A 64 6.23 0.71 12.07
C GLU A 64 7.53 1.01 11.30
N SER A 65 8.64 1.28 11.99
CA SER A 65 9.86 1.78 11.31
C SER A 65 10.39 0.88 10.19
N GLY A 66 10.26 -0.44 10.34
CA GLY A 66 10.66 -1.41 9.33
C GLY A 66 9.88 -1.31 8.01
N ALA A 67 8.73 -0.60 7.99
CA ALA A 67 7.96 -0.36 6.77
C ALA A 67 8.63 0.67 5.84
N LEU A 68 9.50 1.52 6.38
CA LEU A 68 10.20 2.60 5.66
C LEU A 68 11.71 2.34 5.52
N GLU A 69 12.23 1.35 6.24
CA GLU A 69 13.66 1.08 6.39
C GLU A 69 14.32 0.54 5.10
N ASP A 70 15.58 0.91 4.87
CA ASP A 70 16.48 0.21 3.95
C ASP A 70 16.95 -1.11 4.58
N THR A 71 16.43 -2.23 4.08
CA THR A 71 16.79 -3.57 4.58
C THR A 71 18.26 -3.93 4.37
N ARG A 72 19.00 -3.20 3.50
CA ARG A 72 20.45 -3.36 3.32
C ARG A 72 21.25 -2.51 4.30
N ARG A 73 20.62 -1.51 4.90
CA ARG A 73 21.22 -0.57 5.85
C ARG A 73 20.26 -0.37 7.04
N PRO A 74 20.19 -1.34 7.96
CA PRO A 74 19.26 -1.28 9.10
C PRO A 74 19.30 0.06 9.80
N ARG A 75 18.14 0.53 10.23
CA ARG A 75 17.84 1.83 10.84
C ARG A 75 18.00 3.05 9.93
N ASN A 76 18.27 2.88 8.64
CA ASN A 76 18.32 4.00 7.68
C ASN A 76 17.04 4.03 6.85
N LEU A 77 16.57 5.22 6.51
CA LEU A 77 15.40 5.39 5.66
C LEU A 77 15.71 4.92 4.22
N SER A 78 14.74 4.28 3.58
CA SER A 78 14.75 4.04 2.14
C SER A 78 13.63 4.83 1.50
N GLU A 79 13.98 5.82 0.67
CA GLU A 79 13.00 6.62 -0.08
C GLU A 79 12.09 5.73 -0.92
N THR A 80 12.62 4.70 -1.60
CA THR A 80 11.83 3.75 -2.39
C THR A 80 10.86 2.92 -1.53
N ASN A 81 11.32 2.40 -0.38
CA ASN A 81 10.42 1.62 0.50
C ASN A 81 9.37 2.53 1.14
N ALA A 82 9.75 3.73 1.57
CA ALA A 82 8.81 4.72 2.07
C ALA A 82 7.75 5.07 1.01
N ALA A 83 8.16 5.35 -0.22
CA ALA A 83 7.24 5.66 -1.32
C ALA A 83 6.29 4.49 -1.61
N THR A 84 6.80 3.26 -1.64
CA THR A 84 5.99 2.07 -1.91
C THR A 84 5.01 1.78 -0.76
N SER A 85 5.46 1.87 0.50
CA SER A 85 4.65 1.59 1.68
C SER A 85 3.56 2.64 1.88
N LEU A 86 3.94 3.93 1.87
CA LEU A 86 3.00 5.04 1.99
C LEU A 86 2.01 5.06 0.82
N GLY A 87 2.50 4.87 -0.42
CA GLY A 87 1.67 4.82 -1.61
C GLY A 87 0.61 3.72 -1.55
N ARG A 88 0.95 2.54 -1.01
CA ARG A 88 -0.01 1.43 -0.86
C ARG A 88 -1.18 1.83 0.02
N VAL A 89 -0.91 2.39 1.21
CA VAL A 89 -1.99 2.73 2.15
C VAL A 89 -2.77 3.97 1.73
N LEU A 90 -2.12 4.96 1.09
CA LEU A 90 -2.80 6.09 0.49
C LEU A 90 -3.76 5.66 -0.63
N LEU A 91 -3.32 4.74 -1.49
CA LEU A 91 -4.20 4.17 -2.52
C LEU A 91 -5.38 3.42 -1.92
N ARG A 92 -5.21 2.66 -0.83
CA ARG A 92 -6.35 2.03 -0.14
C ARG A 92 -7.33 3.06 0.41
N ALA A 93 -6.82 4.16 0.99
CA ALA A 93 -7.67 5.25 1.45
C ALA A 93 -8.43 5.90 0.27
N ARG A 94 -7.75 6.19 -0.84
CA ARG A 94 -8.35 6.73 -2.07
C ARG A 94 -9.43 5.82 -2.64
N ASP A 95 -9.17 4.51 -2.69
CA ASP A 95 -10.10 3.52 -3.20
C ASP A 95 -11.40 3.53 -2.39
N ARG A 96 -11.30 3.60 -1.05
CA ARG A 96 -12.46 3.68 -0.15
C ARG A 96 -13.21 5.01 -0.30
N LEU A 97 -12.49 6.12 -0.40
CA LEU A 97 -13.08 7.46 -0.46
C LEU A 97 -13.78 7.74 -1.80
N THR A 98 -13.13 7.41 -2.91
CA THR A 98 -13.57 7.82 -4.25
C THR A 98 -13.46 6.73 -5.32
N GLY A 99 -12.76 5.63 -5.04
CA GLY A 99 -12.45 4.61 -6.05
C GLY A 99 -13.44 3.44 -6.12
N GLY A 100 -14.63 3.55 -5.54
CA GLY A 100 -15.65 2.49 -5.62
C GLY A 100 -15.44 1.31 -4.66
N PHE A 101 -14.64 1.50 -3.59
CA PHE A 101 -14.44 0.51 -2.52
C PHE A 101 -15.24 0.83 -1.25
N GLY A 102 -16.33 1.61 -1.37
CA GLY A 102 -17.21 1.92 -0.23
C GLY A 102 -17.81 0.68 0.43
N GLU A 103 -18.08 -0.36 -0.36
CA GLU A 103 -18.62 -1.65 0.09
C GLU A 103 -17.53 -2.67 0.49
N ALA A 104 -16.24 -2.30 0.43
CA ALA A 104 -15.18 -3.19 0.83
C ALA A 104 -15.23 -3.45 2.36
N PRO A 105 -15.10 -4.70 2.83
CA PRO A 105 -15.05 -5.02 4.26
C PRO A 105 -13.99 -4.21 5.00
N ALA A 106 -14.12 -4.02 6.31
CA ALA A 106 -13.07 -3.40 7.10
C ALA A 106 -11.76 -4.18 6.98
N ASP A 107 -10.61 -3.51 7.14
CA ASP A 107 -9.30 -4.12 6.91
C ASP A 107 -9.06 -5.39 7.76
N ALA A 108 -9.65 -5.46 8.96
CA ALA A 108 -9.57 -6.61 9.85
C ALA A 108 -10.42 -7.82 9.38
N ASP A 109 -11.42 -7.59 8.54
CA ASP A 109 -12.36 -8.61 8.05
C ASP A 109 -11.97 -9.13 6.65
N LEU A 110 -10.98 -8.50 6.01
CA LEU A 110 -10.49 -8.94 4.71
C LEU A 110 -9.81 -10.30 4.81
N SER A 111 -10.18 -11.20 3.90
CA SER A 111 -9.45 -12.46 3.74
C SER A 111 -8.01 -12.20 3.25
N LEU A 112 -7.13 -13.16 3.52
CA LEU A 112 -5.75 -13.12 3.06
C LEU A 112 -5.60 -13.05 1.53
N ALA A 113 -6.59 -13.54 0.77
CA ALA A 113 -6.64 -13.45 -0.68
C ALA A 113 -7.05 -12.04 -1.14
N GLN A 114 -8.09 -11.48 -0.54
CA GLN A 114 -8.55 -10.12 -0.79
C GLN A 114 -7.47 -9.08 -0.49
N VAL A 115 -6.73 -9.24 0.63
CA VAL A 115 -5.59 -8.37 0.94
C VAL A 115 -4.55 -8.44 -0.18
N ALA A 116 -4.14 -9.64 -0.61
CA ALA A 116 -3.14 -9.80 -1.66
C ALA A 116 -3.60 -9.26 -3.02
N ALA A 117 -4.89 -9.39 -3.35
CA ALA A 117 -5.47 -8.84 -4.58
C ALA A 117 -5.48 -7.31 -4.57
N TRP A 118 -5.93 -6.70 -3.47
CA TRP A 118 -5.92 -5.25 -3.33
C TRP A 118 -4.49 -4.68 -3.30
N GLU A 119 -3.55 -5.35 -2.63
CA GLU A 119 -2.14 -4.97 -2.67
C GLU A 119 -1.59 -5.01 -4.10
N THR A 120 -1.86 -6.09 -4.84
CA THR A 120 -1.45 -6.24 -6.25
C THR A 120 -1.98 -5.08 -7.11
N TYR A 121 -3.25 -4.75 -6.95
CA TYR A 121 -3.89 -3.63 -7.64
C TYR A 121 -3.27 -2.26 -7.27
N CYS A 122 -2.98 -2.02 -5.99
CA CYS A 122 -2.28 -0.80 -5.56
C CYS A 122 -0.86 -0.71 -6.13
N LEU A 123 -0.12 -1.81 -6.12
CA LEU A 123 1.28 -1.84 -6.54
C LEU A 123 1.47 -1.66 -8.05
N GLY A 124 0.56 -2.20 -8.86
CA GLY A 124 0.54 -1.90 -10.29
C GLY A 124 0.35 -0.40 -10.56
N ARG A 125 -0.51 0.27 -9.79
CA ARG A 125 -0.69 1.73 -9.88
C ARG A 125 0.54 2.50 -9.40
N ILE A 126 1.20 2.05 -8.32
CA ILE A 126 2.47 2.63 -7.84
C ILE A 126 3.56 2.52 -8.89
N GLU A 127 3.70 1.35 -9.54
CA GLU A 127 4.68 1.17 -10.62
C GLU A 127 4.42 2.13 -11.79
N ARG A 128 3.15 2.35 -12.16
CA ARG A 128 2.77 3.32 -13.20
C ARG A 128 3.04 4.79 -12.82
N LEU A 129 3.20 5.10 -11.53
CA LEU A 129 3.70 6.40 -11.07
C LEU A 129 5.23 6.53 -11.17
N GLY A 130 5.93 5.51 -11.68
CA GLY A 130 7.39 5.50 -11.82
C GLY A 130 8.13 5.11 -10.54
N ILE A 131 7.42 4.66 -9.50
CA ILE A 131 8.04 4.18 -8.26
C ILE A 131 8.50 2.73 -8.49
N PRO A 132 9.78 2.40 -8.28
CA PRO A 132 10.27 1.03 -8.52
C PRO A 132 9.59 0.01 -7.61
N VAL A 133 8.96 -1.00 -8.21
CA VAL A 133 8.34 -2.11 -7.50
C VAL A 133 8.95 -3.43 -7.97
N ASN A 134 9.25 -4.34 -7.03
CA ASN A 134 9.63 -5.71 -7.38
C ASN A 134 8.39 -6.54 -7.72
N GLN A 135 7.93 -6.48 -8.98
CA GLN A 135 6.73 -7.19 -9.43
C GLN A 135 6.79 -8.70 -9.13
N GLN A 136 7.94 -9.35 -9.30
CA GLN A 136 8.04 -10.80 -9.06
C GLN A 136 7.81 -11.18 -7.60
N ARG A 137 8.30 -10.38 -6.65
CA ARG A 137 8.00 -10.59 -5.22
C ARG A 137 6.50 -10.57 -4.96
N TRP A 138 5.77 -9.66 -5.60
CA TRP A 138 4.34 -9.50 -5.42
C TRP A 138 3.53 -10.55 -6.18
N ARG A 139 3.98 -10.99 -7.36
CA ARG A 139 3.41 -12.16 -8.06
C ARG A 139 3.54 -13.41 -7.19
N TYR A 140 4.69 -13.62 -6.55
CA TYR A 140 4.87 -14.72 -5.60
C TYR A 140 3.94 -14.60 -4.37
N ASN A 141 3.79 -13.40 -3.80
CA ASN A 141 2.83 -13.18 -2.72
C ASN A 141 1.39 -13.52 -3.14
N PHE A 142 0.97 -13.04 -4.31
CA PHE A 142 -0.36 -13.32 -4.86
C PHE A 142 -0.60 -14.82 -5.06
N ARG A 143 0.36 -15.54 -5.66
CA ARG A 143 0.31 -16.99 -5.84
C ARG A 143 0.22 -17.76 -4.52
N ASN A 144 0.88 -17.31 -3.46
CA ASN A 144 0.74 -17.96 -2.14
C ASN A 144 -0.69 -17.92 -1.60
N ARG A 145 -1.55 -17.02 -2.12
CA ARG A 145 -2.95 -16.85 -1.69
C ARG A 145 -3.97 -17.36 -2.68
N HIS A 146 -3.59 -17.49 -3.96
CA HIS A 146 -4.50 -17.87 -5.05
C HIS A 146 -4.11 -19.18 -5.75
N GLY A 147 -2.91 -19.69 -5.50
CA GLY A 147 -2.36 -20.90 -6.13
C GLY A 147 -1.27 -20.58 -7.17
N PHE A 148 -0.51 -21.62 -7.54
CA PHE A 148 0.53 -21.56 -8.58
C PHE A 148 -0.02 -22.17 -9.87
N ASN A 149 -0.83 -21.40 -10.60
CA ASN A 149 -1.48 -21.83 -11.83
C ASN A 149 -1.72 -20.63 -12.78
N ASP A 150 -2.04 -20.93 -14.04
CA ASP A 150 -2.20 -19.92 -15.08
C ASP A 150 -3.32 -18.91 -14.78
N ARG A 151 -4.40 -19.33 -14.10
CA ARG A 151 -5.50 -18.43 -13.72
C ARG A 151 -5.05 -17.41 -12.67
N ALA A 152 -4.25 -17.83 -11.70
CA ALA A 152 -3.68 -16.93 -10.72
C ALA A 152 -2.72 -15.92 -11.37
N ASP A 153 -1.95 -16.35 -12.37
CA ASP A 153 -1.08 -15.45 -13.13
C ASP A 153 -1.88 -14.47 -13.99
N GLU A 154 -2.90 -14.92 -14.70
CA GLU A 154 -3.78 -14.07 -15.50
C GLU A 154 -4.49 -13.03 -14.62
N ALA A 155 -5.01 -13.45 -13.47
CA ALA A 155 -5.64 -12.54 -12.51
C ALA A 155 -4.65 -11.53 -11.93
N PHE A 156 -3.41 -11.95 -11.65
CA PHE A 156 -2.34 -11.04 -11.22
C PHE A 156 -2.07 -9.98 -12.29
N GLU A 157 -1.85 -10.37 -13.55
CA GLU A 157 -1.59 -9.42 -14.64
C GLU A 157 -2.77 -8.45 -14.84
N ARG A 158 -4.00 -8.98 -14.75
CA ARG A 158 -5.21 -8.15 -14.85
C ARG A 158 -5.27 -7.12 -13.73
N LEU A 159 -5.14 -7.53 -12.47
CA LEU A 159 -5.14 -6.61 -11.32
C LEU A 159 -3.99 -5.60 -11.42
N TRP A 160 -2.81 -6.07 -11.80
CA TRP A 160 -1.63 -5.23 -11.93
C TRP A 160 -1.83 -4.14 -12.97
N ALA A 161 -2.37 -4.47 -14.14
CA ALA A 161 -2.57 -3.53 -15.24
C ALA A 161 -3.82 -2.63 -15.08
N SER A 162 -4.78 -3.01 -14.23
CA SER A 162 -6.06 -2.30 -14.10
C SER A 162 -5.94 -0.97 -13.35
N ASP A 163 -6.86 -0.06 -13.63
CA ASP A 163 -7.15 1.14 -12.85
C ASP A 163 -8.67 1.37 -12.85
N GLY A 164 -9.18 2.05 -11.82
CA GLY A 164 -10.62 2.35 -11.68
C GLY A 164 -11.55 1.15 -11.43
N LEU A 165 -11.03 0.03 -10.92
CA LEU A 165 -11.89 -1.09 -10.50
C LEU A 165 -12.79 -0.68 -9.34
N SER A 166 -13.98 -1.27 -9.26
CA SER A 166 -14.79 -1.31 -8.04
C SER A 166 -14.34 -2.44 -7.11
N TRP A 167 -14.78 -2.42 -5.85
CA TRP A 167 -14.53 -3.52 -4.92
C TRP A 167 -15.04 -4.86 -5.47
N ALA A 168 -16.26 -4.89 -5.99
CA ALA A 168 -16.87 -6.12 -6.51
C ALA A 168 -16.09 -6.72 -7.69
N GLU A 169 -15.53 -5.87 -8.57
CA GLU A 169 -14.70 -6.35 -9.68
C GLU A 169 -13.36 -6.91 -9.20
N LEU A 170 -12.70 -6.23 -8.25
CA LEU A 170 -11.46 -6.73 -7.65
C LEU A 170 -11.68 -8.07 -6.95
N ASP A 171 -12.76 -8.18 -6.17
CA ASP A 171 -13.11 -9.40 -5.44
C ASP A 171 -13.42 -10.53 -6.43
N ALA A 172 -14.24 -10.27 -7.46
CA ALA A 172 -14.52 -11.26 -8.51
C ALA A 172 -13.24 -11.76 -9.22
N ILE A 173 -12.27 -10.88 -9.50
CA ILE A 173 -10.97 -11.28 -10.05
C ILE A 173 -10.22 -12.17 -9.05
N SER A 174 -10.15 -11.79 -7.77
CA SER A 174 -9.53 -12.58 -6.71
C SER A 174 -10.19 -13.95 -6.54
N GLU A 175 -11.51 -14.04 -6.59
CA GLU A 175 -12.24 -15.31 -6.51
C GLU A 175 -11.96 -16.21 -7.71
N SER A 176 -12.00 -15.65 -8.92
CA SER A 176 -11.77 -16.42 -10.15
C SER A 176 -10.36 -17.05 -10.20
N ALA A 177 -9.38 -16.39 -9.61
CA ALA A 177 -8.01 -16.89 -9.48
C ALA A 177 -7.89 -18.14 -8.59
N ARG A 178 -8.78 -18.28 -7.60
CA ARG A 178 -8.81 -19.42 -6.66
C ARG A 178 -9.60 -20.61 -7.20
N ALA A 179 -10.44 -20.40 -8.20
CA ALA A 179 -11.33 -21.45 -8.71
C ALA A 179 -10.50 -22.61 -9.30
N ALA A 180 -10.53 -23.73 -8.57
CA ALA A 180 -9.64 -24.86 -8.76
C ALA A 180 -9.72 -25.47 -10.16
N ALA A 181 -8.57 -25.97 -10.60
CA ALA A 181 -8.49 -27.16 -11.44
C ALA A 181 -9.40 -28.25 -10.83
N ALA A 182 -10.42 -28.65 -11.58
CA ALA A 182 -11.15 -29.89 -11.34
C ALA A 182 -10.28 -31.08 -11.70
#